data_AF-A0A8S3TBR1-F1
#
_entry.id   AF-A0A8S3TBR1-F1
#
_cell.length_a   1.000
_cell.length_b   1.000
_cell.length_c   1.000
_cell.angle_alpha   90.00
_cell.angle_beta   90.00
_cell.angle_gamma   90.00
#
_symmetry.space_group_name_H-M   'P 1'
#
loop_
_entity.id
_entity.type
_entity.pdbx_description
1 polymer ?
#
loop_
_entity_poly.entity_id
_entity_poly.type
_entity_poly.pdbx_seq_one_letter_code
_entity_poly.pdbx_strand_id
1 'polypeptide(L)'
;MNTNAFVKLVNSFEHDSITKLHTKVNMKHVTNKAKKLVYTPIIRLEHSVCVCVGRSANQLQMFTCTVLVIYATSIVLIKTCSILNKTKLDDVDEINCDNFIFHYKNRKKLANHKSGGIALGFKKYLDKYIKYIQSDCQFVLWFSIDKKVLDLPKDAIFGIIYIPPVNTSYTSEDAFTEIEFELQNFCSKTNYIIMLGDFNSRTGNLSDFYNIDKDNSFENNTTDYNELNDVDVLDELGIPRLRNSIDTVVNGYGRKLIDFVKITECLFLTVDWKKTKQVVQLVEILALLTMR
;
A
#
# COMPACT_ATOMS: atom_id res chain seq x y z
N MET A 1 -24.19 2.25 -8.88
CA MET A 1 -24.31 3.72 -8.67
C MET A 1 -24.10 4.37 -10.03
N ASN A 2 -24.94 5.31 -10.48
CA ASN A 2 -24.78 5.89 -11.84
C ASN A 2 -23.41 6.56 -11.95
N THR A 3 -22.57 6.09 -12.86
CA THR A 3 -21.18 6.53 -13.09
C THR A 3 -21.10 8.06 -13.24
N ASN A 4 -22.13 8.69 -13.81
CA ASN A 4 -22.23 10.15 -13.95
C ASN A 4 -22.46 10.89 -12.61
N ALA A 5 -23.12 10.28 -11.63
CA ALA A 5 -23.29 10.87 -10.31
C ALA A 5 -21.99 10.81 -9.49
N PHE A 6 -21.23 9.73 -9.66
CA PHE A 6 -19.92 9.57 -9.03
C PHE A 6 -18.86 10.50 -9.64
N VAL A 7 -18.80 10.62 -10.96
CA VAL A 7 -17.88 11.55 -11.65
C VAL A 7 -18.19 13.02 -11.29
N LYS A 8 -19.46 13.41 -11.21
CA LYS A 8 -19.85 14.75 -10.75
C LYS A 8 -19.46 15.02 -9.30
N LEU A 9 -19.57 14.01 -8.43
CA LEU A 9 -19.14 14.09 -7.04
C LEU A 9 -17.61 14.27 -6.95
N VAL A 10 -16.83 13.48 -7.70
CA VAL A 10 -15.35 13.53 -7.72
C VAL A 10 -14.82 14.87 -8.25
N ASN A 11 -15.43 15.43 -9.30
CA ASN A 11 -15.02 16.70 -9.90
C ASN A 11 -15.36 17.91 -9.01
N SER A 12 -16.41 17.82 -8.17
CA SER A 12 -16.72 18.87 -7.18
C SER A 12 -15.63 19.06 -6.09
N PHE A 13 -14.71 18.10 -5.95
CA PHE A 13 -13.68 18.08 -4.90
C PHE A 13 -12.29 18.60 -5.33
N GLU A 14 -12.08 18.98 -6.59
CA GLU A 14 -10.75 19.25 -7.16
C GLU A 14 -9.98 20.43 -6.55
N HIS A 15 -10.62 21.39 -5.87
CA HIS A 15 -9.94 22.63 -5.49
C HIS A 15 -9.68 22.87 -3.99
N ASP A 16 -10.26 22.07 -3.08
CA ASP A 16 -10.48 22.55 -1.71
C ASP A 16 -9.84 21.73 -0.56
N SER A 17 -9.37 20.50 -0.79
CA SER A 17 -9.26 19.52 0.31
C SER A 17 -7.89 19.40 0.99
N ILE A 18 -6.77 19.47 0.25
CA ILE A 18 -5.43 19.19 0.81
C ILE A 18 -4.90 20.41 1.59
N THR A 19 -5.06 21.62 1.06
CA THR A 19 -4.61 22.87 1.69
C THR A 19 -5.41 23.20 2.97
N LYS A 20 -6.69 22.79 3.05
CA LYS A 20 -7.54 23.01 4.24
C LYS A 20 -7.27 22.01 5.37
N LEU A 21 -6.71 20.83 5.10
CA LEU A 21 -6.37 19.86 6.14
C LEU A 21 -5.26 20.40 7.05
N HIS A 22 -4.27 21.07 6.48
CA HIS A 22 -3.16 21.68 7.22
C HIS A 22 -3.60 22.79 8.19
N THR A 23 -4.75 23.43 7.98
CA THR A 23 -5.21 24.57 8.79
C THR A 23 -6.17 24.20 9.91
N LYS A 24 -6.70 22.97 9.96
CA LYS A 24 -7.80 22.59 10.88
C LYS A 24 -7.53 21.44 11.85
N VAL A 25 -6.38 20.76 11.78
CA VAL A 25 -6.09 19.67 12.74
C VAL A 25 -5.95 20.25 14.15
N ASN A 26 -6.86 19.89 15.06
CA ASN A 26 -6.78 20.27 16.46
C ASN A 26 -6.37 19.05 17.29
N MET A 27 -5.13 19.08 17.80
CA MET A 27 -4.62 18.04 18.68
C MET A 27 -4.71 18.49 20.14
N LYS A 28 -5.60 17.85 20.91
CA LYS A 28 -5.65 17.98 22.37
C LYS A 28 -4.52 17.13 22.99
N HIS A 29 -3.84 17.65 24.01
CA HIS A 29 -2.78 16.97 24.78
C HIS A 29 -1.46 16.62 24.05
N VAL A 30 -1.28 17.01 22.79
CA VAL A 30 -0.04 16.74 22.04
C VAL A 30 1.01 17.83 22.28
N THR A 31 2.23 17.42 22.66
CA THR A 31 3.36 18.36 22.88
C THR A 31 3.64 19.21 21.64
N ASN A 32 4.12 20.46 21.81
CA ASN A 32 4.43 21.37 20.68
C ASN A 32 5.41 20.76 19.66
N LYS A 33 6.29 19.85 20.09
CA LYS A 33 7.20 19.08 19.22
C LYS A 33 6.45 18.09 18.31
N ALA A 34 5.44 17.41 18.85
CA ALA A 34 4.59 16.50 18.10
C ALA A 34 3.62 17.26 17.16
N LYS A 35 3.11 18.44 17.54
CA LYS A 35 2.37 19.32 16.62
C LYS A 35 3.19 19.67 15.37
N LYS A 36 4.44 20.12 15.55
CA LYS A 36 5.36 20.40 14.43
C LYS A 36 5.62 19.14 13.58
N LEU A 37 5.76 17.97 14.22
CA LEU A 37 5.93 16.66 13.56
C LEU A 37 4.66 16.05 12.96
N VAL A 38 3.47 16.62 13.17
CA VAL A 38 2.22 16.20 12.51
C VAL A 38 1.88 17.14 11.36
N TYR A 39 2.23 18.43 11.46
CA TYR A 39 2.13 19.35 10.32
C TYR A 39 3.22 19.15 9.25
N THR A 40 4.37 18.56 9.61
CA THR A 40 5.51 18.34 8.69
C THR A 40 5.43 17.02 7.89
N PRO A 41 4.63 16.00 8.25
CA PRO A 41 4.40 14.81 7.43
C PRO A 41 2.90 14.50 7.30
N ILE A 42 2.10 15.44 6.80
CA ILE A 42 0.95 15.04 5.97
C ILE A 42 1.44 14.70 4.54
N ILE A 43 2.68 15.09 4.21
CA ILE A 43 3.33 14.86 2.92
C ILE A 43 4.73 14.25 3.15
N ARG A 44 4.77 13.00 3.64
CA ARG A 44 6.01 12.20 3.59
C ARG A 44 5.74 10.71 3.37
N LEU A 45 4.83 10.41 2.45
CA LEU A 45 4.82 9.13 1.72
C LEU A 45 5.88 9.23 0.61
N GLU A 46 7.15 9.47 0.96
CA GLU A 46 8.19 9.65 -0.08
C GLU A 46 8.68 8.33 -0.67
N HIS A 47 8.39 7.17 -0.07
CA HIS A 47 8.95 5.91 -0.57
C HIS A 47 7.92 4.77 -0.56
N SER A 48 7.63 4.29 -1.77
CA SER A 48 7.15 2.96 -2.13
C SER A 48 5.68 2.63 -1.87
N VAL A 49 4.99 2.21 -2.94
CA VAL A 49 3.72 1.47 -2.90
C VAL A 49 4.05 0.02 -3.31
N CYS A 50 3.38 -0.98 -2.75
CA CYS A 50 3.58 -2.38 -3.15
C CYS A 50 2.22 -3.00 -3.47
N VAL A 51 1.90 -3.17 -4.74
CA VAL A 51 0.60 -3.71 -5.13
C VAL A 51 0.68 -5.23 -5.23
N CYS A 52 0.28 -5.93 -4.18
CA CYS A 52 0.20 -7.39 -4.17
C CYS A 52 -1.10 -7.91 -4.77
N VAL A 53 -1.11 -8.20 -6.08
CA VAL A 53 -2.26 -8.90 -6.67
C VAL A 53 -2.06 -10.41 -6.48
N GLY A 54 -2.71 -10.98 -5.46
CA GLY A 54 -2.63 -12.41 -5.19
C GLY A 54 -3.25 -13.23 -6.33
N ARG A 55 -2.53 -14.21 -6.86
CA ARG A 55 -3.05 -15.16 -7.85
C ARG A 55 -3.64 -16.40 -7.17
N SER A 56 -4.78 -16.85 -7.70
CA SER A 56 -5.11 -18.29 -7.73
C SER A 56 -5.16 -18.67 -9.21
N ALA A 57 -4.42 -19.69 -9.62
CA ALA A 57 -4.05 -20.02 -11.00
C ALA A 57 -5.18 -20.23 -12.04
N ASN A 58 -6.46 -20.04 -11.72
CA ASN A 58 -7.59 -20.50 -12.56
C ASN A 58 -8.68 -19.48 -12.94
N GLN A 59 -8.47 -18.16 -12.84
CA GLN A 59 -9.57 -17.21 -13.15
C GLN A 59 -9.14 -15.93 -13.88
N LEU A 60 -8.74 -16.04 -15.16
CA LEU A 60 -8.44 -14.88 -16.02
C LEU A 60 -9.70 -14.10 -16.46
N GLN A 61 -10.91 -14.65 -16.38
CA GLN A 61 -12.07 -14.11 -17.11
C GLN A 61 -12.92 -13.05 -16.36
N MET A 62 -12.60 -12.71 -15.10
CA MET A 62 -13.40 -11.78 -14.25
C MET A 62 -12.79 -10.37 -14.08
N PHE A 63 -11.70 -10.04 -14.77
CA PHE A 63 -10.89 -8.87 -14.43
C PHE A 63 -11.40 -7.53 -15.01
N THR A 64 -12.14 -7.54 -16.13
CA THR A 64 -12.57 -6.34 -16.87
C THR A 64 -13.45 -5.34 -16.12
N CYS A 65 -14.29 -5.77 -15.17
CA CYS A 65 -15.18 -4.85 -14.43
C CYS A 65 -14.54 -4.21 -13.19
N THR A 66 -13.48 -4.82 -12.67
CA THR A 66 -12.89 -4.54 -11.36
C THR A 66 -12.11 -3.21 -11.34
N VAL A 67 -11.60 -2.73 -12.47
CA VAL A 67 -10.47 -1.77 -12.42
C VAL A 67 -10.70 -0.40 -13.02
N LEU A 68 -11.82 -0.20 -13.72
CA LEU A 68 -12.43 1.14 -13.80
C LEU A 68 -12.56 1.76 -12.40
N VAL A 69 -12.67 0.90 -11.40
CA VAL A 69 -12.92 1.29 -10.05
C VAL A 69 -11.68 1.47 -9.21
N ILE A 70 -10.57 0.77 -9.47
CA ILE A 70 -9.28 1.08 -8.81
C ILE A 70 -8.76 2.45 -9.25
N TYR A 71 -9.03 2.90 -10.48
CA TYR A 71 -8.76 4.28 -10.91
C TYR A 71 -9.59 5.31 -10.13
N ALA A 72 -10.90 5.09 -10.09
CA ALA A 72 -11.83 5.90 -9.30
C ALA A 72 -11.47 5.88 -7.82
N THR A 73 -11.00 4.76 -7.29
CA THR A 73 -10.77 4.57 -5.86
C THR A 73 -9.38 4.81 -5.38
N SER A 74 -8.36 4.81 -6.24
CA SER A 74 -7.06 5.37 -5.86
C SER A 74 -7.21 6.88 -5.72
N ILE A 75 -7.88 7.54 -6.67
CA ILE A 75 -8.18 8.98 -6.57
C ILE A 75 -9.13 9.27 -5.41
N VAL A 76 -10.17 8.44 -5.20
CA VAL A 76 -11.07 8.60 -4.06
C VAL A 76 -10.37 8.29 -2.75
N LEU A 77 -9.71 7.15 -2.54
CA LEU A 77 -8.91 6.86 -1.34
C LEU A 77 -7.87 7.93 -1.08
N ILE A 78 -7.12 8.41 -2.08
CA ILE A 78 -6.10 9.45 -1.85
C ILE A 78 -6.77 10.76 -1.40
N LYS A 79 -7.98 11.06 -1.88
CA LYS A 79 -8.76 12.25 -1.48
C LYS A 79 -9.53 12.06 -0.17
N THR A 80 -9.90 10.83 0.19
CA THR A 80 -10.83 10.53 1.27
C THR A 80 -10.21 9.79 2.44
N CYS A 81 -9.03 9.20 2.23
CA CYS A 81 -8.24 8.50 3.22
C CYS A 81 -6.88 9.18 3.35
N SER A 82 -6.37 9.25 4.57
CA SER A 82 -5.05 9.78 4.89
C SER A 82 -4.29 8.69 5.62
N ILE A 83 -3.18 8.29 5.03
CA ILE A 83 -2.30 7.26 5.58
C ILE A 83 -1.11 7.95 6.22
N LEU A 84 -0.94 7.76 7.52
CA LEU A 84 0.14 8.37 8.29
C LEU A 84 1.04 7.29 8.87
N ASN A 85 2.30 7.29 8.45
CA ASN A 85 3.36 6.46 9.04
C ASN A 85 4.17 7.30 10.02
N LYS A 86 4.74 6.67 11.07
CA LYS A 86 5.52 7.35 12.12
C LYS A 86 4.69 8.43 12.85
N THR A 87 3.46 8.11 13.21
CA THR A 87 2.53 9.05 13.87
C THR A 87 3.04 9.59 15.20
N LYS A 88 3.86 8.79 15.90
CA LYS A 88 4.37 9.04 17.25
C LYS A 88 3.24 9.32 18.23
N LEU A 89 2.15 8.57 18.08
CA LEU A 89 1.00 8.59 18.99
C LEU A 89 1.09 7.42 19.97
N ASP A 90 0.42 7.55 21.10
CA ASP A 90 0.09 6.47 22.04
C ASP A 90 -1.44 6.37 22.24
N ASP A 91 -1.90 5.47 23.11
CA ASP A 91 -3.34 5.17 23.24
C ASP A 91 -4.14 6.30 23.91
N VAL A 92 -3.47 7.34 24.41
CA VAL A 92 -4.14 8.52 24.99
C VAL A 92 -4.20 9.70 24.03
N ASP A 93 -3.50 9.64 22.89
CA ASP A 93 -3.58 10.67 21.87
C ASP A 93 -4.78 10.45 20.94
N GLU A 94 -5.44 11.55 20.57
CA GLU A 94 -6.51 11.53 19.58
C GLU A 94 -6.27 12.64 18.55
N ILE A 95 -6.30 12.27 17.27
CA ILE A 95 -6.33 13.25 16.17
C ILE A 95 -7.79 13.58 15.88
N ASN A 96 -8.18 14.82 16.19
CA ASN A 96 -9.49 15.32 15.79
C ASN A 96 -9.36 16.18 14.53
N CYS A 97 -9.96 15.69 13.43
CA CYS A 97 -10.15 16.45 12.21
C CYS A 97 -11.61 16.33 11.76
N ASP A 98 -12.25 17.47 11.50
CA ASP A 98 -13.63 17.52 11.07
C ASP A 98 -13.88 16.60 9.86
N ASN A 99 -14.95 15.81 9.97
CA ASN A 99 -15.40 14.87 8.94
C ASN A 99 -14.46 13.70 8.65
N PHE A 100 -13.44 13.46 9.47
CA PHE A 100 -12.62 12.26 9.42
C PHE A 100 -12.83 11.38 10.66
N ILE A 101 -12.59 10.09 10.48
CA ILE A 101 -12.45 9.08 11.52
C ILE A 101 -11.01 8.58 11.40
N PHE A 102 -10.32 8.44 12.53
CA PHE A 102 -8.97 7.92 12.57
C PHE A 102 -8.92 6.65 13.39
N HIS A 103 -8.16 5.69 12.89
CA HIS A 103 -7.79 4.49 13.64
C HIS A 103 -6.29 4.37 13.66
N TYR A 104 -5.78 3.80 14.75
CA TYR A 104 -4.38 3.79 15.08
C TYR A 104 -3.92 2.37 15.36
N LYS A 105 -2.72 2.06 14.89
CA LYS A 105 -1.93 0.94 15.38
C LYS A 105 -0.70 1.50 16.07
N ASN A 106 -0.85 1.77 17.36
CA ASN A 106 0.22 2.28 18.21
C ASN A 106 1.18 1.15 18.58
N ARG A 107 2.48 1.44 18.68
CA ARG A 107 3.49 0.44 19.05
C ARG A 107 3.52 0.11 20.54
N LYS A 108 3.10 1.06 21.38
CA LYS A 108 3.12 0.97 22.84
C LYS A 108 1.86 1.63 23.38
N LYS A 109 1.24 1.01 24.39
CA LYS A 109 0.01 1.52 25.00
C LYS A 109 0.22 2.86 25.69
N LEU A 110 1.26 2.94 26.52
CA LEU A 110 1.71 4.15 27.21
C LEU A 110 3.23 4.21 27.11
N ALA A 111 3.79 5.30 26.60
CA ALA A 111 5.23 5.43 26.42
C ALA A 111 5.74 6.81 26.84
N ASN A 112 6.77 6.84 27.69
CA ASN A 112 7.51 8.06 28.01
C ASN A 112 8.14 8.70 26.76
N HIS A 113 8.45 7.87 25.76
CA HIS A 113 8.92 8.30 24.45
C HIS A 113 8.05 7.70 23.36
N LYS A 114 7.22 8.55 22.74
CA LYS A 114 6.36 8.16 21.61
C LYS A 114 7.20 7.92 20.36
N SER A 115 7.01 6.78 19.72
CA SER A 115 7.78 6.39 18.54
C SER A 115 6.99 5.49 17.60
N GLY A 116 7.14 5.71 16.30
CA GLY A 116 6.51 4.88 15.27
C GLY A 116 5.00 5.06 15.23
N GLY A 117 4.25 3.98 15.02
CA GLY A 117 2.79 4.01 14.89
C GLY A 117 2.32 4.23 13.45
N ILE A 118 1.14 3.68 13.17
CA ILE A 118 0.42 3.77 11.90
C ILE A 118 -0.95 4.38 12.18
N ALA A 119 -1.42 5.29 11.34
CA ALA A 119 -2.81 5.74 11.38
C ALA A 119 -3.47 5.67 10.00
N LEU A 120 -4.73 5.25 10.02
CA LEU A 120 -5.66 5.34 8.91
C LEU A 120 -6.70 6.40 9.27
N GLY A 121 -6.67 7.54 8.60
CA GLY A 121 -7.76 8.50 8.59
C GLY A 121 -8.65 8.27 7.38
N PHE A 122 -9.98 8.34 7.52
CA PHE A 122 -10.89 8.36 6.37
C PHE A 122 -12.13 9.21 6.62
N LYS A 123 -12.83 9.62 5.55
CA LYS A 123 -14.06 10.43 5.68
C LYS A 123 -15.18 9.68 6.39
N LYS A 124 -15.88 10.33 7.32
CA LYS A 124 -16.99 9.73 8.11
C LYS A 124 -18.04 8.98 7.29
N TYR A 125 -18.36 9.42 6.07
CA TYR A 125 -19.34 8.73 5.22
C TYR A 125 -18.87 7.36 4.70
N LEU A 126 -17.57 7.07 4.78
CA LEU A 126 -16.96 5.79 4.40
C LEU A 126 -17.00 4.75 5.52
N ASP A 127 -17.33 5.14 6.75
CA ASP A 127 -17.25 4.28 7.95
C ASP A 127 -17.95 2.94 7.76
N LYS A 128 -19.19 2.95 7.25
CA LYS A 128 -19.97 1.73 6.99
C LYS A 128 -19.41 0.81 5.91
N TYR A 129 -18.43 1.28 5.13
CA TYR A 129 -17.79 0.53 4.06
C TYR A 129 -16.37 0.10 4.41
N ILE A 130 -15.80 0.59 5.50
CA ILE A 130 -14.45 0.24 5.93
C ILE A 130 -14.54 -0.68 7.12
N LYS A 131 -13.93 -1.86 7.03
CA LYS A 131 -13.88 -2.84 8.12
C LYS A 131 -12.46 -3.04 8.56
N TYR A 132 -12.21 -2.86 9.85
CA TYR A 132 -10.91 -3.14 10.42
C TYR A 132 -10.69 -4.65 10.55
N ILE A 133 -9.49 -5.10 10.20
CA ILE A 133 -9.10 -6.49 10.35
C ILE A 133 -8.11 -6.55 11.50
N GLN A 134 -8.51 -7.23 12.59
CA GLN A 134 -7.63 -7.44 13.74
C GLN A 134 -6.40 -8.23 13.28
N SER A 135 -5.23 -7.78 13.71
CA SER A 135 -3.95 -8.37 13.34
C SER A 135 -2.96 -8.18 14.47
N ASP A 136 -2.19 -9.23 14.74
CA ASP A 136 -1.17 -9.25 15.79
C ASP A 136 0.16 -8.68 15.28
N CYS A 137 0.37 -8.65 13.96
CA CYS A 137 1.59 -8.08 13.37
C CYS A 137 1.67 -6.57 13.61
N GLN A 138 2.68 -6.11 14.35
CA GLN A 138 2.82 -4.70 14.72
C GLN A 138 3.26 -3.78 13.57
N PHE A 139 3.67 -4.35 12.45
CA PHE A 139 4.21 -3.62 11.30
C PHE A 139 3.16 -3.23 10.27
N VAL A 140 1.94 -3.75 10.38
CA VAL A 140 0.87 -3.54 9.40
C VAL A 140 -0.48 -3.28 10.06
N LEU A 141 -1.20 -2.27 9.57
CA LEU A 141 -2.60 -2.04 9.88
C LEU A 141 -3.46 -2.51 8.71
N TRP A 142 -4.25 -3.55 8.94
CA TRP A 142 -5.15 -4.10 7.93
C TRP A 142 -6.56 -3.55 8.03
N PHE A 143 -7.15 -3.29 6.88
CA PHE A 143 -8.55 -2.95 6.74
C PHE A 143 -9.07 -3.46 5.39
N SER A 144 -10.36 -3.72 5.28
CA SER A 144 -11.02 -3.96 4.00
C SER A 144 -11.93 -2.80 3.62
N ILE A 145 -12.10 -2.62 2.32
CA ILE A 145 -13.08 -1.71 1.76
C ILE A 145 -14.12 -2.53 1.02
N ASP A 146 -15.39 -2.25 1.32
CA ASP A 146 -16.54 -2.89 0.71
C ASP A 146 -16.49 -2.73 -0.81
N LYS A 147 -16.69 -3.85 -1.49
CA LYS A 147 -16.71 -3.95 -2.94
C LYS A 147 -17.65 -2.98 -3.64
N LYS A 148 -18.66 -2.41 -2.95
CA LYS A 148 -19.56 -1.39 -3.51
C LYS A 148 -18.89 -0.03 -3.67
N VAL A 149 -17.95 0.32 -2.79
CA VAL A 149 -17.15 1.55 -2.92
C VAL A 149 -16.19 1.41 -4.08
N LEU A 150 -15.67 0.19 -4.22
CA LEU A 150 -14.70 -0.18 -5.22
C LEU A 150 -15.29 -0.88 -6.44
N ASP A 151 -16.60 -0.94 -6.62
CA ASP A 151 -17.31 -1.65 -7.71
C ASP A 151 -16.59 -2.95 -8.19
N LEU A 152 -16.06 -3.70 -7.22
CA LEU A 152 -15.34 -4.96 -7.41
C LEU A 152 -16.32 -6.14 -7.21
N PRO A 153 -15.99 -7.34 -7.66
CA PRO A 153 -16.76 -8.54 -7.32
C PRO A 153 -16.59 -8.94 -5.83
N LYS A 154 -15.47 -8.59 -5.19
CA LYS A 154 -15.13 -8.90 -3.79
C LYS A 154 -14.52 -7.70 -3.07
N ASP A 155 -14.58 -7.68 -1.74
CA ASP A 155 -13.94 -6.63 -0.93
C ASP A 155 -12.43 -6.64 -1.19
N ALA A 156 -11.81 -5.46 -1.20
CA ALA A 156 -10.35 -5.34 -1.27
C ALA A 156 -9.76 -5.15 0.12
N ILE A 157 -8.61 -5.77 0.36
CA ILE A 157 -7.87 -5.71 1.61
C ILE A 157 -6.67 -4.80 1.42
N PHE A 158 -6.47 -3.90 2.37
CA PHE A 158 -5.39 -2.94 2.38
C PHE A 158 -4.53 -3.13 3.61
N GLY A 159 -3.21 -3.20 3.41
CA GLY A 159 -2.20 -3.25 4.46
C GLY A 159 -1.39 -1.97 4.50
N ILE A 160 -1.55 -1.15 5.54
CA ILE A 160 -0.71 0.02 5.76
C ILE A 160 0.53 -0.42 6.54
N ILE A 161 1.68 -0.41 5.88
CA ILE A 161 2.92 -0.94 6.41
C ILE A 161 3.81 0.18 6.93
N TYR A 162 4.38 -0.06 8.11
CA TYR A 162 5.49 0.72 8.62
C TYR A 162 6.51 -0.15 9.36
N ILE A 163 7.55 -0.56 8.62
CA ILE A 163 8.71 -1.25 9.17
C ILE A 163 9.72 -0.16 9.61
N PRO A 164 10.16 -0.13 10.87
CA PRO A 164 11.13 0.88 11.31
C PRO A 164 12.47 0.73 10.59
N PRO A 165 13.29 1.79 10.48
CA PRO A 165 14.60 1.70 9.85
C PRO A 165 15.51 0.65 10.49
N VAL A 166 16.40 0.09 9.69
CA VAL A 166 17.52 -0.75 10.16
C VAL A 166 18.34 0.04 11.20
N ASN A 167 18.84 -0.64 12.23
CA ASN A 167 19.62 -0.07 13.34
C ASN A 167 18.84 0.82 14.32
N THR A 168 17.51 0.66 14.40
CA THR A 168 16.73 1.27 15.48
C THR A 168 16.44 0.22 16.55
N SER A 169 16.15 0.66 17.78
CA SER A 169 15.74 -0.25 18.87
C SER A 169 14.40 -0.97 18.60
N TYR A 170 13.76 -0.69 17.46
CA TYR A 170 12.48 -1.25 17.05
C TYR A 170 12.61 -2.14 15.81
N THR A 171 13.83 -2.31 15.29
CA THR A 171 14.12 -3.22 14.18
C THR A 171 13.71 -4.64 14.59
N SER A 172 12.95 -5.32 13.74
CA SER A 172 12.66 -6.75 13.85
C SER A 172 13.20 -7.44 12.60
N GLU A 173 13.86 -8.58 12.77
CA GLU A 173 14.31 -9.39 11.64
C GLU A 173 13.15 -10.14 10.97
N ASP A 174 12.09 -10.41 11.73
CA ASP A 174 10.94 -11.22 11.31
C ASP A 174 9.80 -10.39 10.71
N ALA A 175 9.98 -9.07 10.59
CA ALA A 175 8.92 -8.16 10.15
C ALA A 175 8.28 -8.56 8.81
N PHE A 176 9.07 -9.05 7.85
CA PHE A 176 8.56 -9.52 6.55
C PHE A 176 7.82 -10.85 6.68
N THR A 177 8.34 -11.79 7.47
CA THR A 177 7.73 -13.10 7.71
C THR A 177 6.38 -12.97 8.43
N GLU A 178 6.27 -12.07 9.41
CA GLU A 178 4.98 -11.79 10.08
C GLU A 178 3.94 -11.25 9.09
N ILE A 179 4.33 -10.30 8.22
CA ILE A 179 3.45 -9.74 7.19
C ILE A 179 3.06 -10.81 6.17
N GLU A 180 4.01 -11.66 5.76
CA GLU A 180 3.78 -12.76 4.82
C GLU A 180 2.77 -13.77 5.36
N PHE A 181 2.89 -14.15 6.63
CA PHE A 181 1.95 -15.07 7.26
C PHE A 181 0.52 -14.52 7.29
N GLU A 182 0.35 -13.22 7.59
CA GLU A 182 -0.96 -12.58 7.50
C GLU A 182 -1.47 -12.47 6.05
N LEU A 183 -0.57 -12.19 5.10
CA LEU A 183 -0.90 -12.11 3.67
C LEU A 183 -1.43 -13.44 3.12
N GLN A 184 -0.77 -14.56 3.44
CA GLN A 184 -1.21 -15.89 3.01
C GLN A 184 -2.66 -16.18 3.45
N ASN A 185 -3.03 -15.76 4.66
CA ASN A 185 -4.40 -15.88 5.16
C ASN A 185 -5.41 -15.07 4.33
N PHE A 186 -5.01 -13.93 3.78
CA PHE A 186 -5.87 -13.08 2.95
C PHE A 186 -5.96 -13.54 1.50
N CYS A 187 -4.90 -14.10 0.93
CA CYS A 187 -4.89 -14.65 -0.43
C CYS A 187 -5.96 -15.75 -0.62
N SER A 188 -6.29 -16.49 0.44
CA SER A 188 -7.40 -17.47 0.41
C SER A 188 -8.81 -16.85 0.25
N LYS A 189 -8.96 -15.54 0.54
CA LYS A 189 -10.25 -14.84 0.62
C LYS A 189 -10.49 -13.95 -0.59
N THR A 190 -9.46 -13.23 -1.03
CA THR A 190 -9.55 -12.24 -2.10
C THR A 190 -8.22 -12.12 -2.84
N ASN A 191 -8.30 -11.79 -4.12
CA ASN A 191 -7.15 -11.46 -4.97
C ASN A 191 -6.88 -9.94 -4.98
N TYR A 192 -7.75 -9.15 -4.35
CA TYR A 192 -7.65 -7.70 -4.29
C TYR A 192 -6.95 -7.27 -3.00
N ILE A 193 -5.63 -7.41 -2.97
CA ILE A 193 -4.82 -7.02 -1.82
C ILE A 193 -3.90 -5.87 -2.24
N ILE A 194 -3.79 -4.85 -1.41
CA ILE A 194 -2.95 -3.68 -1.70
C ILE A 194 -2.14 -3.38 -0.45
N MET A 195 -0.82 -3.34 -0.59
CA MET A 195 0.07 -2.98 0.51
C MET A 195 0.73 -1.63 0.21
N LEU A 196 0.80 -0.79 1.23
CA LEU A 196 1.25 0.57 1.03
C LEU A 196 1.89 1.08 2.30
N GLY A 197 2.96 1.87 2.16
CA GLY A 197 3.61 2.50 3.29
C GLY A 197 5.12 2.33 3.27
N ASP A 198 5.74 2.61 4.41
CA ASP A 198 7.18 2.77 4.52
C ASP A 198 7.82 1.48 5.05
N PHE A 199 8.31 0.65 4.13
CA PHE A 199 9.07 -0.56 4.43
C PHE A 199 10.49 -0.28 4.95
N ASN A 200 10.99 0.97 4.83
CA ASN A 200 12.40 1.33 5.06
C ASN A 200 13.41 0.38 4.35
N SER A 201 13.00 -0.18 3.21
CA SER A 201 13.75 -1.10 2.37
C SER A 201 14.36 -0.37 1.19
N ARG A 202 15.69 -0.21 1.21
CA ARG A 202 16.45 0.34 0.08
C ARG A 202 16.80 -0.82 -0.82
N THR A 203 16.14 -0.96 -1.96
CA THR A 203 16.28 -2.11 -2.85
C THR A 203 17.30 -1.93 -3.95
N GLY A 204 17.86 -0.72 -4.13
CA GLY A 204 18.65 -0.44 -5.32
C GLY A 204 17.85 -0.73 -6.60
N ASN A 205 18.54 -1.36 -7.55
CA ASN A 205 17.97 -1.91 -8.79
C ASN A 205 17.90 -3.45 -8.75
N LEU A 206 17.68 -4.04 -7.57
CA LEU A 206 17.44 -5.48 -7.47
C LEU A 206 16.19 -5.87 -8.28
N SER A 207 16.26 -7.04 -8.94
CA SER A 207 15.17 -7.60 -9.74
C SER A 207 14.06 -8.15 -8.85
N ASP A 208 12.82 -7.84 -9.20
CA ASP A 208 11.61 -8.40 -8.57
C ASP A 208 11.31 -9.82 -9.03
N PHE A 209 11.97 -10.27 -10.08
CA PHE A 209 11.77 -11.58 -10.71
C PHE A 209 13.03 -12.44 -10.59
N TYR A 210 12.84 -13.76 -10.58
CA TYR A 210 13.93 -14.70 -10.79
C TYR A 210 14.37 -14.67 -12.26
N ASN A 211 15.68 -14.61 -12.51
CA ASN A 211 16.21 -14.66 -13.87
C ASN A 211 16.72 -16.07 -14.13
N ILE A 212 15.86 -16.90 -14.71
CA ILE A 212 16.13 -18.33 -14.96
C ILE A 212 17.39 -18.50 -15.84
N ASP A 213 17.60 -17.61 -16.82
CA ASP A 213 18.71 -17.72 -17.78
C ASP A 213 20.09 -17.36 -17.19
N LYS A 214 20.12 -16.56 -16.12
CA LYS A 214 21.37 -16.15 -15.47
C LYS A 214 21.78 -17.09 -14.35
N ASP A 215 20.82 -17.72 -13.69
CA ASP A 215 21.04 -18.69 -12.64
C ASP A 215 21.16 -20.12 -13.23
N ASN A 216 22.07 -20.30 -14.19
CA ASN A 216 22.41 -21.59 -14.82
C ASN A 216 23.02 -22.64 -13.86
N SER A 217 22.91 -22.44 -12.53
CA SER A 217 23.36 -23.41 -11.54
C SER A 217 22.35 -24.52 -11.26
N PHE A 218 21.14 -24.46 -11.83
CA PHE A 218 20.16 -25.55 -11.79
C PHE A 218 20.19 -26.37 -13.07
N GLU A 219 21.35 -26.98 -13.37
CA GLU A 219 21.41 -28.14 -14.25
C GLU A 219 20.65 -29.30 -13.57
N ASN A 220 19.33 -29.45 -13.78
CA ASN A 220 18.62 -30.74 -13.64
C ASN A 220 17.15 -30.68 -14.12
N ASN A 221 16.93 -31.10 -15.36
CA ASN A 221 15.86 -31.99 -15.83
C ASN A 221 14.44 -31.88 -15.22
N THR A 222 13.80 -30.71 -15.27
CA THR A 222 12.32 -30.67 -15.25
C THR A 222 11.80 -29.71 -16.31
N THR A 223 11.48 -30.27 -17.47
CA THR A 223 10.80 -29.62 -18.59
C THR A 223 9.30 -29.54 -18.31
N ASP A 224 8.84 -28.60 -17.45
CA ASP A 224 7.42 -28.20 -17.48
C ASP A 224 7.11 -26.85 -16.79
N TYR A 225 8.06 -25.91 -16.75
CA TYR A 225 7.77 -24.56 -16.26
C TYR A 225 7.20 -23.68 -17.38
N ASN A 226 5.90 -23.87 -17.67
CA ASN A 226 5.07 -22.91 -18.41
C ASN A 226 4.78 -21.61 -17.60
N GLU A 227 5.56 -21.31 -16.56
CA GLU A 227 5.43 -20.12 -15.71
C GLU A 227 6.01 -18.83 -16.35
N LEU A 228 6.49 -18.91 -17.60
CA LEU A 228 7.02 -17.76 -18.35
C LEU A 228 5.96 -16.76 -18.85
N ASN A 229 4.67 -17.02 -18.65
CA ASN A 229 3.59 -16.17 -19.17
C ASN A 229 3.48 -14.80 -18.49
N ASP A 230 4.11 -14.58 -17.33
CA ASP A 230 3.91 -13.33 -16.59
C ASP A 230 4.69 -12.17 -17.14
N VAL A 231 5.86 -12.48 -17.70
CA VAL A 231 6.78 -11.50 -18.22
C VAL A 231 6.26 -10.88 -19.52
N ASP A 232 5.61 -11.68 -20.36
CA ASP A 232 4.92 -11.22 -21.56
C ASP A 232 3.69 -10.38 -21.20
N VAL A 233 2.94 -10.79 -20.17
CA VAL A 233 1.84 -9.98 -19.63
C VAL A 233 2.39 -8.63 -19.17
N LEU A 234 3.48 -8.54 -18.41
CA LEU A 234 4.02 -7.24 -18.01
C LEU A 234 4.35 -6.34 -19.22
N ASP A 235 4.92 -6.90 -20.29
CA ASP A 235 5.26 -6.15 -21.51
C ASP A 235 4.04 -5.67 -22.29
N GLU A 236 3.04 -6.53 -22.45
CA GLU A 236 1.78 -6.17 -23.12
C GLU A 236 1.06 -5.04 -22.38
N LEU A 237 1.29 -4.95 -21.08
CA LEU A 237 0.72 -3.94 -20.20
C LEU A 237 1.64 -2.71 -20.03
N GLY A 238 2.78 -2.70 -20.71
CA GLY A 238 3.77 -1.61 -20.63
C GLY A 238 4.35 -1.42 -19.23
N ILE A 239 4.32 -2.45 -18.39
CA ILE A 239 4.87 -2.44 -17.04
C ILE A 239 6.38 -2.65 -17.14
N PRO A 240 7.20 -1.70 -16.67
CA PRO A 240 8.65 -1.88 -16.71
C PRO A 240 9.08 -3.10 -15.88
N ARG A 241 9.73 -4.07 -16.52
CA ARG A 241 10.33 -5.24 -15.84
C ARG A 241 11.45 -4.87 -14.88
N LEU A 242 12.11 -3.74 -15.15
CA LEU A 242 13.23 -3.24 -14.35
C LEU A 242 12.78 -2.06 -13.51
N ARG A 243 13.14 -2.11 -12.22
CA ARG A 243 12.97 -0.97 -11.32
C ARG A 243 13.73 0.23 -11.86
N ASN A 244 13.06 1.37 -11.90
CA ASN A 244 13.70 2.66 -12.17
C ASN A 244 13.92 3.41 -10.85
N SER A 245 14.66 2.78 -9.93
CA SER A 245 14.95 3.37 -8.63
C SER A 245 16.07 4.39 -8.76
N ILE A 246 15.86 5.59 -8.21
CA ILE A 246 16.92 6.59 -8.04
C ILE A 246 17.88 6.17 -6.92
N ASP A 247 17.36 5.43 -5.93
CA ASP A 247 18.19 4.87 -4.88
C ASP A 247 18.99 3.69 -5.42
N THR A 248 20.31 3.80 -5.40
CA THR A 248 21.25 2.76 -5.85
C THR A 248 21.76 1.89 -4.71
N VAL A 249 21.44 2.21 -3.45
CA VAL A 249 21.91 1.48 -2.28
C VAL A 249 20.96 0.33 -1.95
N VAL A 250 21.53 -0.81 -1.59
CA VAL A 250 20.80 -1.96 -1.07
C VAL A 250 21.06 -2.12 0.42
N ASN A 251 20.01 -2.15 1.26
CA ASN A 251 20.12 -2.50 2.67
C ASN A 251 19.54 -3.90 2.97
N GLY A 252 19.70 -4.38 4.20
CA GLY A 252 19.21 -5.72 4.60
C GLY A 252 17.71 -5.92 4.38
N TYR A 253 16.90 -4.92 4.73
CA TYR A 253 15.45 -4.95 4.44
C TYR A 253 15.12 -4.82 2.95
N GLY A 254 15.99 -4.22 2.16
CA GLY A 254 15.90 -4.22 0.69
C GLY A 254 15.93 -5.62 0.13
N ARG A 255 16.89 -6.44 0.57
CA ARG A 255 16.99 -7.85 0.16
C ARG A 255 15.75 -8.65 0.61
N LYS A 256 15.38 -8.52 1.88
CA LYS A 256 14.18 -9.20 2.43
C LYS A 256 12.89 -8.81 1.70
N LEU A 257 12.74 -7.53 1.31
CA LEU A 257 11.59 -7.09 0.53
C LEU A 257 11.58 -7.72 -0.87
N ILE A 258 12.74 -7.85 -1.52
CA ILE A 258 12.82 -8.50 -2.83
C ILE A 258 12.47 -10.00 -2.72
N ASP A 259 12.97 -10.68 -1.69
CA ASP A 259 12.64 -12.08 -1.44
C ASP A 259 11.15 -12.24 -1.14
N PHE A 260 10.61 -11.37 -0.28
CA PHE A 260 9.17 -11.30 0.01
C PHE A 260 8.34 -11.13 -1.27
N VAL A 261 8.70 -10.16 -2.13
CA VAL A 261 7.99 -9.88 -3.40
C VAL A 261 8.00 -11.10 -4.32
N LYS A 262 9.15 -11.77 -4.44
CA LYS A 262 9.33 -12.97 -5.25
C LYS A 262 8.52 -14.16 -4.73
N ILE A 263 8.54 -14.40 -3.41
CA ILE A 263 7.83 -15.52 -2.78
C ILE A 263 6.31 -15.32 -2.85
N THR A 264 5.86 -14.09 -2.67
CA THR A 264 4.42 -13.75 -2.65
C THR A 264 3.85 -13.47 -4.03
N GLU A 265 4.67 -13.53 -5.08
CA GLU A 265 4.32 -13.18 -6.46
C GLU A 265 3.66 -11.79 -6.57
N CYS A 266 4.06 -10.88 -5.69
CA CYS A 266 3.51 -9.54 -5.66
C CYS A 266 4.13 -8.64 -6.74
N LEU A 267 3.35 -7.68 -7.24
CA LEU A 267 3.88 -6.64 -8.11
C LEU A 267 4.32 -5.42 -7.29
N PHE A 268 5.63 -5.19 -7.18
CA PHE A 268 6.13 -4.03 -6.45
C PHE A 268 6.17 -2.77 -7.33
N LEU A 269 5.50 -1.70 -6.92
CA LEU A 269 5.36 -0.48 -7.75
C LEU A 269 5.83 0.77 -7.00
N THR A 270 7.04 1.22 -7.28
CA THR A 270 7.54 2.46 -6.67
C THR A 270 6.92 3.66 -7.37
N VAL A 271 6.16 4.47 -6.62
CA VAL A 271 5.52 5.69 -7.14
C VAL A 271 6.26 6.91 -6.59
N ASP A 272 6.84 7.72 -7.47
CA ASP A 272 7.28 9.08 -7.12
C ASP A 272 6.09 10.03 -7.21
N TRP A 273 5.54 10.38 -6.05
CA TRP A 273 4.38 11.28 -5.96
C TRP A 273 4.63 12.68 -6.52
N LYS A 274 5.89 13.09 -6.69
CA LYS A 274 6.23 14.38 -7.33
C LYS A 274 6.08 14.31 -8.85
N LYS A 275 6.00 13.10 -9.43
CA LYS A 275 5.83 12.86 -10.86
C LYS A 275 4.41 12.35 -11.10
N THR A 276 3.47 13.27 -11.30
CA THR A 276 2.05 12.98 -11.59
C THR A 276 1.87 11.97 -12.71
N LYS A 277 2.78 11.95 -13.71
CA LYS A 277 2.78 10.96 -14.81
C LYS A 277 2.96 9.51 -14.34
N GLN A 278 3.69 9.25 -13.25
CA GLN A 278 3.87 7.90 -12.72
C GLN A 278 2.62 7.39 -12.00
N VAL A 279 1.85 8.27 -11.37
CA VAL A 279 0.54 7.91 -10.80
C VAL A 279 -0.44 7.55 -11.92
N VAL A 280 -0.40 8.28 -13.04
CA VAL A 280 -1.18 7.96 -14.24
C VAL A 280 -0.72 6.65 -14.89
N GLN A 281 0.59 6.39 -14.98
CA GLN A 281 1.09 5.10 -15.46
C GLN A 281 0.73 3.93 -14.53
N LEU A 282 0.76 4.11 -13.21
CA LEU A 282 0.29 3.10 -12.26
C LEU A 282 -1.18 2.76 -12.52
N VAL A 283 -1.98 3.80 -12.76
CA VAL A 283 -3.39 3.70 -13.13
C VAL A 283 -3.58 2.99 -14.47
N GLU A 284 -2.77 3.31 -15.49
CA GLU A 284 -2.80 2.69 -16.81
C GLU A 284 -2.38 1.23 -16.74
N ILE A 285 -1.34 0.91 -15.96
CA ILE A 285 -0.85 -0.44 -15.68
C ILE A 285 -1.92 -1.26 -14.98
N LEU A 286 -2.57 -0.70 -13.95
CA LEU A 286 -3.69 -1.36 -13.28
C LEU A 286 -4.85 -1.56 -14.27
N ALA A 287 -5.21 -0.57 -15.08
CA ALA A 287 -6.25 -0.67 -16.11
C ALA A 287 -5.92 -1.70 -17.20
N LEU A 288 -4.67 -1.78 -17.64
CA LEU A 288 -4.21 -2.73 -18.64
C LEU A 288 -4.27 -4.16 -18.06
N LEU A 289 -3.82 -4.38 -16.82
CA LEU A 289 -3.87 -5.69 -16.11
C LEU A 289 -5.28 -6.31 -16.06
N THR A 290 -6.29 -5.56 -16.51
CA THR A 290 -7.70 -5.91 -16.42
C THR A 290 -8.48 -5.92 -17.71
N MET A 291 -7.90 -5.47 -18.82
CA MET A 291 -8.55 -5.60 -20.13
C MET A 291 -8.42 -7.02 -20.74
N ARG A 292 -7.94 -7.99 -19.95
CA ARG A 292 -7.87 -9.42 -20.28
C ARG A 292 -8.60 -10.21 -19.22
#